data_AF-A0A970WS74-F1
#
_entry.id   AF-A0A970WS74-F1
#
_cell.length_a   1.000
_cell.length_b   1.000
_cell.length_c   1.000
_cell.angle_alpha   90.00
_cell.angle_beta   90.00
_cell.angle_gamma   90.00
#
_symmetry.space_group_name_H-M   'P 1'
#
loop_
_entity.id
_entity.type
_entity.pdbx_description
1 polymer ?
#
loop_
_entity_poly.entity_id
_entity_poly.type
_entity_poly.pdbx_seq_one_letter_code
_entity_poly.pdbx_strand_id
1 'polypeptide(L)'
;MKSLRALTIPCILMLVPFVSGIAGTPSEEERITASPATEKHGVEKQISTIYLFVHPMPRRASIREEYMAKWQKFLAAEGPKEENVICVLSNSPEEMELLRAMARKYFGQRCFIDPSDNSVDTQMRIVNDLERTLSTRGNYSQWVPYEIWTSNNARRWTEGFKKEMRDRGFSYDPASVHVIACGQQWTGCLTKYANFFTKYLGAAKPVDVRPELSPEAGFPFEATFRECIPMDRNVALYLFETADGRPMAQFLDCLRGVWEAPHAAIVSIDPAKVEITITTPNRYQEACHSHEASKLFPKGIVVDVGDGCRPVIATVVGVDIAYDEFRESFARADIVPLLKKGSVLINNLPLGCTDTLRPETVE
;
A
#
# COMPACT_ATOMS: atom_id res chain seq x y z
N MET A 1 17.93 44.89 17.98
CA MET A 1 18.81 43.69 18.02
C MET A 1 18.35 42.80 19.17
N LYS A 2 17.61 41.72 18.88
CA LYS A 2 17.19 40.72 19.89
C LYS A 2 17.85 39.39 19.54
N SER A 3 18.59 38.86 20.50
CA SER A 3 19.37 37.61 20.43
C SER A 3 18.43 36.40 20.36
N LEU A 4 18.57 35.58 19.31
CA LEU A 4 18.06 34.21 19.30
C LEU A 4 19.02 33.34 20.12
N ARG A 5 18.50 32.67 21.14
CA ARG A 5 19.16 31.55 21.80
C ARG A 5 18.70 30.26 21.12
N ALA A 6 19.64 29.54 20.53
CA ALA A 6 19.41 28.19 20.02
C ALA A 6 19.21 27.23 21.21
N LEU A 7 18.08 26.53 21.21
CA LEU A 7 17.77 25.47 22.16
C LEU A 7 18.19 24.14 21.54
N THR A 8 19.31 23.58 22.00
CA THR A 8 19.79 22.26 21.59
C THR A 8 19.03 21.20 22.38
N ILE A 9 18.13 20.46 21.72
CA ILE A 9 17.47 19.28 22.31
C ILE A 9 18.31 18.05 21.91
N PRO A 10 18.89 17.29 22.85
CA PRO A 10 19.60 16.07 22.52
C PRO A 10 18.59 14.99 22.09
N CYS A 11 18.71 14.53 20.84
CA CYS A 11 18.02 13.34 20.35
C CYS A 11 18.64 12.10 20.98
N ILE A 12 17.93 11.50 21.95
CA ILE A 12 18.21 10.14 22.41
C ILE A 12 17.58 9.17 21.40
N LEU A 13 18.41 8.63 20.51
CA LEU A 13 18.06 7.41 19.75
C LEU A 13 17.97 6.25 20.74
N MET A 14 16.76 5.88 21.15
CA MET A 14 16.54 4.59 21.81
C MET A 14 16.55 3.50 20.73
N LEU A 15 17.71 2.87 20.58
CA LEU A 15 17.85 1.57 19.93
C LEU A 15 17.04 0.55 20.75
N VAL A 16 15.90 0.12 20.22
CA VAL A 16 15.20 -1.06 20.75
C VAL A 16 16.08 -2.27 20.45
N PRO A 17 16.52 -3.04 21.45
CA PRO A 17 17.32 -4.22 21.21
C PRO A 17 16.48 -5.25 20.45
N PHE A 18 17.00 -5.68 19.31
CA PHE A 18 16.52 -6.85 18.58
C PHE A 18 16.75 -8.06 19.48
N VAL A 19 15.67 -8.64 20.03
CA VAL A 19 15.75 -9.93 20.73
C VAL A 19 15.90 -11.01 19.66
N SER A 20 17.13 -11.29 19.27
CA SER A 20 17.49 -12.51 18.54
C SER A 20 17.41 -13.69 19.50
N GLY A 21 16.19 -14.19 19.71
CA GLY A 21 15.99 -15.53 20.26
C GLY A 21 16.51 -16.54 19.25
N ILE A 22 17.74 -17.01 19.45
CA ILE A 22 18.23 -18.22 18.80
C ILE A 22 17.38 -19.36 19.37
N ALA A 23 16.36 -19.77 18.61
CA ALA A 23 15.65 -21.00 18.90
C ALA A 23 16.68 -22.14 18.87
N GLY A 24 16.85 -22.81 20.01
CA GLY A 24 17.71 -23.97 20.12
C GLY A 24 17.32 -25.01 19.06
N THR A 25 18.31 -25.53 18.37
CA THR A 25 18.19 -26.73 17.54
C THR A 25 17.57 -27.85 18.38
N PRO A 26 16.44 -28.45 17.96
CA PRO A 26 15.90 -29.61 18.65
C PRO A 26 16.90 -30.76 18.58
N SER A 27 17.04 -31.48 19.69
CA SER A 27 17.90 -32.67 19.79
C SER A 27 17.42 -33.78 18.84
N GLU A 28 18.37 -34.55 18.34
CA GLU A 28 18.17 -35.63 17.35
C GLU A 28 17.31 -36.83 17.85
N GLU A 29 16.85 -36.84 19.10
CA GLU A 29 16.15 -37.99 19.69
C GLU A 29 14.62 -37.99 19.57
N GLU A 30 14.00 -36.95 18.96
CA GLU A 30 12.53 -36.88 18.78
C GLU A 30 12.05 -37.23 17.35
N ARG A 31 12.85 -37.96 16.56
CA ARG A 31 12.57 -38.25 15.14
C ARG A 31 11.81 -39.53 14.84
N ILE A 32 11.27 -40.24 15.82
CA ILE A 32 10.59 -41.53 15.58
C ILE A 32 9.16 -41.48 16.11
N THR A 33 8.24 -40.99 15.28
CA THR A 33 6.84 -41.48 15.09
C THR A 33 6.05 -40.46 14.24
N ALA A 34 6.54 -40.15 13.03
CA ALA A 34 5.68 -39.50 12.03
C ALA A 34 4.68 -40.56 11.53
N SER A 35 3.47 -40.57 12.09
CA SER A 35 2.34 -41.31 11.53
C SER A 35 2.14 -40.91 10.08
N PRO A 36 1.84 -41.85 9.17
CA PRO A 36 1.56 -41.52 7.78
C PRO A 36 0.41 -40.53 7.74
N ALA A 37 0.69 -39.33 7.20
CA ALA A 37 -0.31 -38.31 6.95
C ALA A 37 -1.39 -38.94 6.06
N THR A 38 -2.53 -39.24 6.68
CA THR A 38 -3.70 -39.71 5.95
C THR A 38 -4.16 -38.54 5.11
N GLU A 39 -3.93 -38.62 3.80
CA GLU A 39 -4.44 -37.68 2.80
C GLU A 39 -5.97 -37.69 2.83
N LYS A 40 -6.57 -36.98 3.79
CA LYS A 40 -7.93 -36.49 3.64
C LYS A 40 -7.85 -35.34 2.65
N HIS A 41 -7.90 -35.66 1.36
CA HIS A 41 -8.27 -34.71 0.31
C HIS A 41 -9.72 -34.27 0.58
N GLY A 42 -9.89 -33.38 1.55
CA GLY A 42 -11.11 -32.61 1.70
C GLY A 42 -11.31 -31.79 0.43
N VAL A 43 -12.56 -31.64 0.00
CA VAL A 43 -12.92 -30.78 -1.13
C VAL A 43 -12.34 -29.40 -0.88
N GLU A 44 -11.40 -28.98 -1.73
CA GLU A 44 -10.76 -27.67 -1.64
C GLU A 44 -11.83 -26.59 -1.82
N LYS A 45 -11.86 -25.63 -0.90
CA LYS A 45 -12.86 -24.56 -0.89
C LYS A 45 -12.35 -23.37 -1.71
N GLN A 46 -13.05 -23.09 -2.81
CA GLN A 46 -12.72 -21.99 -3.70
C GLN A 46 -13.17 -20.63 -3.11
N ILE A 47 -12.23 -19.69 -3.03
CA ILE A 47 -12.46 -18.31 -2.59
C ILE A 47 -12.57 -17.40 -3.81
N SER A 48 -13.62 -16.58 -3.84
CA SER A 48 -13.84 -15.58 -4.89
C SER A 48 -13.60 -14.16 -4.42
N THR A 49 -13.58 -13.90 -3.09
CA THR A 49 -13.38 -12.55 -2.57
C THR A 49 -12.48 -12.53 -1.34
N ILE A 50 -11.51 -11.62 -1.35
CA ILE A 50 -10.55 -11.39 -0.28
C ILE A 50 -10.77 -9.97 0.26
N TYR A 51 -11.17 -9.86 1.51
CA TYR A 51 -11.21 -8.59 2.23
C TYR A 51 -9.88 -8.32 2.90
N LEU A 52 -9.23 -7.23 2.53
CA LEU A 52 -7.93 -6.84 3.05
C LEU A 52 -8.07 -5.61 3.94
N PHE A 53 -7.92 -5.79 5.25
CA PHE A 53 -7.93 -4.72 6.23
C PHE A 53 -6.50 -4.27 6.50
N VAL A 54 -6.13 -3.08 6.04
CA VAL A 54 -4.77 -2.56 6.17
C VAL A 54 -4.69 -1.51 7.27
N HIS A 55 -3.98 -1.84 8.34
CA HIS A 55 -3.80 -0.99 9.53
C HIS A 55 -5.10 -0.26 9.91
N PRO A 56 -6.21 -0.98 10.09
CA PRO A 56 -7.52 -0.37 10.10
C PRO A 56 -7.73 0.56 11.29
N MET A 57 -7.07 0.31 12.43
CA MET A 57 -7.37 0.98 13.69
C MET A 57 -7.04 2.48 13.71
N PRO A 58 -8.02 3.39 13.78
CA PRO A 58 -7.79 4.82 13.86
C PRO A 58 -7.16 5.21 15.19
N ARG A 59 -6.30 6.23 15.16
CA ARG A 59 -5.68 6.79 16.37
C ARG A 59 -6.67 7.57 17.25
N ARG A 60 -7.68 8.21 16.65
CA ARG A 60 -8.69 9.00 17.38
C ARG A 60 -9.83 8.10 17.84
N ALA A 61 -10.17 8.15 19.14
CA ALA A 61 -11.19 7.30 19.75
C ALA A 61 -12.59 7.48 19.12
N SER A 62 -13.03 8.71 18.85
CA SER A 62 -14.34 8.97 18.23
C SER A 62 -14.47 8.35 16.84
N ILE A 63 -13.43 8.47 16.00
CA ILE A 63 -13.39 7.84 14.68
C ILE A 63 -13.32 6.33 14.79
N ARG A 64 -12.58 5.82 15.78
CA ARG A 64 -12.51 4.39 16.04
C ARG A 64 -13.89 3.81 16.37
N GLU A 65 -14.65 4.44 17.25
CA GLU A 65 -16.01 4.00 17.60
C GLU A 65 -16.93 3.95 16.37
N GLU A 66 -16.93 5.02 15.57
CA GLU A 66 -17.71 5.10 14.33
C GLU A 66 -17.35 3.95 13.37
N TYR A 67 -16.06 3.75 13.09
CA TYR A 67 -15.63 2.75 12.12
C TYR A 67 -15.71 1.32 12.63
N MET A 68 -15.57 1.08 13.94
CA MET A 68 -15.82 -0.23 14.53
C MET A 68 -17.28 -0.66 14.31
N ALA A 69 -18.24 0.26 14.42
CA ALA A 69 -19.65 -0.03 14.11
C ALA A 69 -19.85 -0.34 12.61
N LYS A 70 -19.23 0.45 11.71
CA LYS A 70 -19.27 0.19 10.25
C LYS A 70 -18.68 -1.17 9.90
N TRP A 71 -17.50 -1.50 10.44
CA TRP A 71 -16.86 -2.80 10.20
C TRP A 71 -17.65 -3.94 10.81
N GLN A 72 -18.25 -3.78 11.99
CA GLN A 72 -19.11 -4.82 12.55
C GLN A 72 -20.28 -5.15 11.64
N LYS A 73 -20.98 -4.12 11.12
CA LYS A 73 -22.08 -4.29 10.17
C LYS A 73 -21.61 -4.99 8.89
N PHE A 74 -20.47 -4.55 8.37
CA PHE A 74 -19.85 -5.13 7.19
C PHE A 74 -19.46 -6.61 7.39
N LEU A 75 -18.73 -6.94 8.47
CA LEU A 75 -18.30 -8.30 8.78
C LEU A 75 -19.49 -9.23 9.05
N ALA A 76 -20.57 -8.73 9.65
CA ALA A 76 -21.80 -9.49 9.84
C ALA A 76 -22.50 -9.82 8.52
N ALA A 77 -22.43 -8.93 7.53
CA ALA A 77 -23.03 -9.13 6.22
C ALA A 77 -22.19 -10.06 5.32
N GLU A 78 -20.86 -9.90 5.33
CA GLU A 78 -19.96 -10.62 4.43
C GLU A 78 -19.39 -11.91 5.02
N GLY A 79 -19.35 -12.02 6.35
CA GLY A 79 -18.85 -13.19 7.07
C GLY A 79 -19.57 -14.49 6.70
N PRO A 80 -20.92 -14.54 6.64
CA PRO A 80 -21.65 -15.78 6.31
C PRO A 80 -21.39 -16.35 4.92
N LYS A 81 -20.86 -15.58 3.97
CA LYS A 81 -20.57 -16.03 2.60
C LYS A 81 -19.30 -16.88 2.61
N GLU A 82 -19.40 -18.16 2.27
CA GLU A 82 -18.30 -19.12 2.42
C GLU A 82 -17.14 -18.89 1.47
N GLU A 83 -17.41 -18.26 0.33
CA GLU A 83 -16.48 -17.88 -0.73
C GLU A 83 -15.66 -16.63 -0.41
N ASN A 84 -15.90 -16.01 0.74
CA ASN A 84 -15.20 -14.83 1.22
C ASN A 84 -14.14 -15.17 2.25
N VAL A 85 -13.00 -14.50 2.23
CA VAL A 85 -12.00 -14.53 3.32
C VAL A 85 -11.66 -13.12 3.78
N ILE A 86 -11.10 -13.01 4.98
CA ILE A 86 -10.56 -11.74 5.50
C ILE A 86 -9.09 -11.90 5.89
N CYS A 87 -8.27 -10.96 5.43
CA CYS A 87 -6.88 -10.78 5.82
C CYS A 87 -6.74 -9.44 6.54
N VAL A 88 -6.20 -9.44 7.75
CA VAL A 88 -5.99 -8.22 8.56
C VAL A 88 -4.49 -8.01 8.74
N LEU A 89 -3.98 -6.88 8.25
CA LEU A 89 -2.60 -6.41 8.44
C LEU A 89 -2.62 -5.35 9.55
N SER A 90 -2.37 -5.76 10.78
CA SER A 90 -2.42 -4.91 11.96
C SER A 90 -1.19 -4.01 12.10
N ASN A 91 -1.34 -2.97 12.93
CA ASN A 91 -0.26 -2.10 13.41
C ASN A 91 0.06 -2.37 14.90
N SER A 92 -0.42 -3.49 15.45
CA SER A 92 -0.26 -3.95 16.84
C SER A 92 -0.75 -3.05 18.02
N PRO A 93 -1.71 -2.11 17.89
CA PRO A 93 -2.27 -1.45 19.07
C PRO A 93 -3.23 -2.40 19.80
N GLU A 94 -3.40 -2.22 21.11
CA GLU A 94 -4.27 -3.05 21.95
C GLU A 94 -5.72 -3.11 21.41
N GLU A 95 -6.20 -2.01 20.83
CA GLU A 95 -7.56 -1.91 20.32
C GLU A 95 -7.81 -2.75 19.06
N MET A 96 -6.75 -3.26 18.41
CA MET A 96 -6.89 -4.26 17.34
C MET A 96 -7.46 -5.59 17.84
N GLU A 97 -7.35 -5.91 19.14
CA GLU A 97 -7.87 -7.17 19.67
C GLU A 97 -9.39 -7.28 19.48
N LEU A 98 -10.12 -6.18 19.63
CA LEU A 98 -11.56 -6.16 19.41
C LEU A 98 -11.91 -6.46 17.94
N LEU A 99 -11.18 -5.85 16.99
CA LEU A 99 -11.38 -6.10 15.58
C LEU A 99 -10.97 -7.53 15.19
N ARG A 100 -9.86 -8.05 15.73
CA ARG A 100 -9.41 -9.44 15.51
C ARG A 100 -10.43 -10.45 16.03
N ALA A 101 -10.95 -10.25 17.24
CA ALA A 101 -12.00 -11.08 17.81
C ALA A 101 -13.27 -11.05 16.95
N MET A 102 -13.66 -9.87 16.49
CA MET A 102 -14.82 -9.69 15.61
C MET A 102 -14.63 -10.38 14.24
N ALA A 103 -13.48 -10.21 13.60
CA ALA A 103 -13.17 -10.87 12.33
C ALA A 103 -13.19 -12.41 12.49
N ARG A 104 -12.57 -12.94 13.54
CA ARG A 104 -12.60 -14.39 13.86
C ARG A 104 -14.02 -14.89 14.12
N LYS A 105 -14.86 -14.11 14.81
CA LYS A 105 -16.26 -14.47 15.07
C LYS A 105 -17.04 -14.68 13.77
N TYR A 106 -16.87 -13.80 12.79
CA TYR A 106 -17.67 -13.85 11.55
C TYR A 106 -17.07 -14.74 10.44
N PHE A 107 -15.74 -14.83 10.34
CA PHE A 107 -15.07 -15.58 9.28
C PHE A 107 -14.51 -16.94 9.74
N GLY A 108 -14.35 -17.16 11.05
CA GLY A 108 -13.80 -18.41 11.59
C GLY A 108 -12.43 -18.75 11.00
N GLN A 109 -12.32 -19.93 10.38
CA GLN A 109 -11.09 -20.40 9.71
C GLN A 109 -10.69 -19.58 8.47
N ARG A 110 -11.62 -18.77 7.92
CA ARG A 110 -11.38 -17.85 6.79
C ARG A 110 -10.79 -16.50 7.22
N CYS A 111 -10.43 -16.36 8.49
CA CYS A 111 -9.78 -15.18 9.06
C CYS A 111 -8.27 -15.39 9.16
N PHE A 112 -7.51 -14.50 8.53
CA PHE A 112 -6.05 -14.49 8.50
C PHE A 112 -5.57 -13.18 9.14
N ILE A 113 -4.72 -13.27 10.16
CA ILE A 113 -4.26 -12.11 10.93
C ILE A 113 -2.74 -12.07 10.84
N ASP A 114 -2.21 -10.99 10.28
CA ASP A 114 -0.77 -10.75 10.11
C ASP A 114 0.00 -11.96 9.54
N PRO A 115 -0.52 -12.63 8.49
CA PRO A 115 0.14 -13.79 7.93
C PRO A 115 1.52 -13.37 7.43
N SER A 116 2.54 -14.22 7.56
CA SER A 116 3.91 -13.86 7.18
C SER A 116 4.70 -15.10 6.80
N ASP A 117 5.39 -15.04 5.67
CA ASP A 117 6.35 -16.06 5.25
C ASP A 117 7.75 -15.46 5.08
N ASN A 118 8.73 -16.10 5.74
CA ASN A 118 10.14 -15.76 5.64
C ASN A 118 10.98 -16.93 5.10
N SER A 119 10.34 -17.93 4.49
CA SER A 119 11.00 -19.06 3.82
C SER A 119 12.01 -18.61 2.78
N VAL A 120 12.95 -19.50 2.45
CA VAL A 120 13.95 -19.26 1.38
C VAL A 120 13.25 -18.93 0.05
N ASP A 121 12.16 -19.63 -0.28
CA ASP A 121 11.40 -19.39 -1.51
C ASP A 121 10.84 -17.97 -1.56
N THR A 122 10.26 -17.49 -0.46
CA THR A 122 9.76 -16.11 -0.38
C THR A 122 10.89 -15.09 -0.44
N GLN A 123 12.04 -15.37 0.18
CA GLN A 123 13.23 -14.52 0.06
C GLN A 123 13.74 -14.45 -1.38
N MET A 124 13.76 -15.56 -2.11
CA MET A 124 14.15 -15.59 -3.52
C MET A 124 13.17 -14.79 -4.40
N ARG A 125 11.87 -14.85 -4.13
CA ARG A 125 10.88 -13.99 -4.81
C ARG A 125 11.15 -12.50 -4.59
N ILE A 126 11.50 -12.12 -3.35
CA ILE A 126 11.87 -10.74 -3.02
C ILE A 126 13.12 -10.32 -3.81
N VAL A 127 14.16 -11.17 -3.85
CA VAL A 127 15.37 -10.90 -4.64
C VAL A 127 15.03 -10.68 -6.12
N ASN A 128 14.18 -11.53 -6.70
CA ASN A 128 13.75 -11.39 -8.09
C ASN A 128 12.95 -10.09 -8.33
N ASP A 129 12.10 -9.70 -7.38
CA ASP A 129 11.36 -8.42 -7.47
C ASP A 129 12.32 -7.23 -7.44
N LEU A 130 13.35 -7.28 -6.59
CA LEU A 130 14.41 -6.27 -6.51
C LEU A 130 15.22 -6.21 -7.80
N GLU A 131 15.66 -7.36 -8.34
CA GLU A 131 16.40 -7.42 -9.60
C GLU A 131 15.60 -6.83 -10.77
N ARG A 132 14.31 -7.19 -10.87
CA ARG A 132 13.38 -6.60 -11.85
C ARG A 132 13.26 -5.09 -11.66
N THR A 133 13.17 -4.63 -10.42
CA THR A 133 13.11 -3.20 -10.11
C THR A 133 14.39 -2.49 -10.56
N LEU A 134 15.56 -3.05 -10.23
CA LEU A 134 16.91 -2.50 -10.53
C LEU A 134 17.13 -2.41 -12.04
N SER A 135 16.71 -3.44 -12.77
CA SER A 135 16.87 -3.51 -14.23
C SER A 135 15.89 -2.65 -15.01
N THR A 136 14.67 -2.42 -14.50
CA THR A 136 13.61 -1.74 -15.28
C THR A 136 13.46 -0.26 -14.94
N ARG A 137 13.63 0.16 -13.68
CA ARG A 137 13.36 1.55 -13.24
C ARG A 137 14.51 2.52 -13.47
N GLY A 138 15.73 2.04 -13.75
CA GLY A 138 16.87 2.91 -14.05
C GLY A 138 17.48 3.55 -12.80
N ASN A 139 17.74 4.86 -12.83
CA ASN A 139 18.60 5.55 -11.85
C ASN A 139 18.13 5.38 -10.39
N TYR A 140 19.00 4.76 -9.57
CA TYR A 140 18.77 4.47 -8.15
C TYR A 140 18.52 5.70 -7.28
N SER A 141 18.98 6.89 -7.68
CA SER A 141 18.73 8.13 -6.93
C SER A 141 17.26 8.58 -6.93
N GLN A 142 16.44 8.01 -7.82
CA GLN A 142 15.00 8.27 -7.91
C GLN A 142 14.17 7.24 -7.15
N TRP A 143 14.83 6.30 -6.48
CA TRP A 143 14.15 5.26 -5.73
C TRP A 143 13.79 5.80 -4.38
N VAL A 144 12.61 5.43 -3.90
CA VAL A 144 12.23 5.68 -2.52
C VAL A 144 12.59 4.40 -1.75
N PRO A 145 13.64 4.36 -0.91
CA PRO A 145 13.99 3.16 -0.13
C PRO A 145 12.80 2.64 0.69
N TYR A 146 11.92 3.55 1.09
CA TYR A 146 10.65 3.24 1.74
C TYR A 146 9.73 2.36 0.87
N GLU A 147 9.63 2.62 -0.44
CA GLU A 147 8.86 1.80 -1.38
C GLU A 147 9.36 0.35 -1.36
N ILE A 148 10.66 0.17 -1.53
CA ILE A 148 11.31 -1.15 -1.54
C ILE A 148 11.08 -1.90 -0.22
N TRP A 149 11.25 -1.21 0.91
CA TRP A 149 11.01 -1.81 2.21
C TRP A 149 9.54 -2.25 2.36
N THR A 150 8.59 -1.40 1.96
CA THR A 150 7.16 -1.74 2.04
C THR A 150 6.76 -2.87 1.10
N SER A 151 7.33 -2.93 -0.11
CA SER A 151 7.05 -4.01 -1.06
C SER A 151 7.54 -5.36 -0.55
N ASN A 152 8.67 -5.38 0.17
CA ASN A 152 9.19 -6.62 0.77
C ASN A 152 8.26 -7.14 1.87
N ASN A 153 7.74 -6.25 2.73
CA ASN A 153 6.75 -6.63 3.75
C ASN A 153 5.46 -7.16 3.10
N ALA A 154 4.96 -6.45 2.09
CA ALA A 154 3.78 -6.88 1.34
C ALA A 154 3.96 -8.27 0.73
N ARG A 155 5.14 -8.56 0.16
CA ARG A 155 5.47 -9.87 -0.40
C ARG A 155 5.43 -10.96 0.67
N ARG A 156 6.09 -10.75 1.81
CA ARG A 156 6.08 -11.70 2.94
C ARG A 156 4.68 -11.99 3.43
N TRP A 157 3.86 -10.94 3.59
CA TRP A 157 2.48 -11.10 4.03
C TRP A 157 1.62 -11.84 3.02
N THR A 158 1.81 -11.56 1.73
CA THR A 158 1.05 -12.23 0.67
C THR A 158 1.40 -13.70 0.54
N GLU A 159 2.70 -14.06 0.58
CA GLU A 159 3.10 -15.46 0.52
C GLU A 159 2.72 -16.22 1.79
N GLY A 160 2.80 -15.59 2.96
CA GLY A 160 2.24 -16.13 4.21
C GLY A 160 0.75 -16.40 4.10
N PHE A 161 -0.02 -15.45 3.55
CA PHE A 161 -1.44 -15.60 3.35
C PHE A 161 -1.77 -16.77 2.42
N LYS A 162 -1.08 -16.87 1.27
CA LYS A 162 -1.24 -18.00 0.35
C LYS A 162 -0.92 -19.33 1.01
N LYS A 163 0.15 -19.39 1.83
CA LYS A 163 0.53 -20.60 2.56
C LYS A 163 -0.57 -21.01 3.53
N GLU A 164 -1.03 -20.08 4.37
CA GLU A 164 -2.08 -20.36 5.34
C GLU A 164 -3.42 -20.73 4.68
N MET A 165 -3.77 -20.11 3.54
CA MET A 165 -4.93 -20.51 2.76
C MET A 165 -4.85 -21.98 2.34
N ARG A 166 -3.73 -22.39 1.73
CA ARG A 166 -3.52 -23.77 1.30
C ARG A 166 -3.54 -24.74 2.48
N ASP A 167 -2.85 -24.40 3.59
CA ASP A 167 -2.80 -25.24 4.78
C ASP A 167 -4.19 -25.48 5.40
N ARG A 168 -5.13 -24.55 5.18
CA ARG A 168 -6.52 -24.64 5.64
C ARG A 168 -7.48 -25.17 4.56
N GLY A 169 -6.98 -25.63 3.41
CA GLY A 169 -7.78 -26.21 2.32
C GLY A 169 -8.55 -25.19 1.49
N PHE A 170 -8.05 -23.95 1.38
CA PHE A 170 -8.61 -22.91 0.54
C PHE A 170 -7.73 -22.63 -0.68
N SER A 171 -8.37 -22.35 -1.81
CA SER A 171 -7.73 -21.87 -3.04
C SER A 171 -8.46 -20.66 -3.60
N TYR A 172 -7.89 -20.01 -4.60
CA TYR A 172 -8.52 -18.95 -5.38
C TYR A 172 -8.02 -19.02 -6.82
N ASP A 173 -8.82 -18.49 -7.76
CA ASP A 173 -8.41 -18.30 -9.15
C ASP A 173 -7.91 -16.86 -9.31
N PRO A 174 -6.61 -16.65 -9.64
CA PRO A 174 -6.08 -15.31 -9.83
C PRO A 174 -6.79 -14.51 -10.93
N ALA A 175 -7.40 -15.16 -11.94
CA ALA A 175 -8.11 -14.46 -13.01
C ALA A 175 -9.46 -13.87 -12.54
N SER A 176 -10.11 -14.51 -11.57
CA SER A 176 -11.47 -14.15 -11.15
C SER A 176 -11.56 -13.51 -9.76
N VAL A 177 -10.59 -13.77 -8.87
CA VAL A 177 -10.61 -13.31 -7.47
C VAL A 177 -10.76 -11.79 -7.38
N HIS A 178 -11.62 -11.36 -6.48
CA HIS A 178 -11.84 -9.96 -6.18
C HIS A 178 -11.16 -9.59 -4.86
N VAL A 179 -10.29 -8.60 -4.87
CA VAL A 179 -9.68 -8.07 -3.64
C VAL A 179 -10.34 -6.75 -3.30
N ILE A 180 -10.89 -6.65 -2.10
CA ILE A 180 -11.54 -5.46 -1.58
C ILE A 180 -10.74 -4.99 -0.36
N ALA A 181 -10.24 -3.75 -0.37
CA ALA A 181 -9.39 -3.22 0.68
C ALA A 181 -10.04 -2.06 1.44
N CYS A 182 -9.80 -2.00 2.75
CA CYS A 182 -10.14 -0.84 3.58
C CYS A 182 -9.13 -0.68 4.72
N GLY A 183 -9.02 0.53 5.28
CA GLY A 183 -8.00 0.78 6.28
C GLY A 183 -7.84 2.24 6.67
N GLN A 184 -6.98 2.52 7.65
CA GLN A 184 -6.85 3.87 8.19
C GLN A 184 -6.22 4.83 7.18
N GLN A 185 -5.02 4.53 6.69
CA GLN A 185 -4.18 5.49 5.95
C GLN A 185 -4.53 5.55 4.46
N TRP A 186 -5.61 6.26 4.16
CA TRP A 186 -6.06 6.60 2.80
C TRP A 186 -4.90 7.19 2.01
N THR A 187 -4.64 6.69 0.79
CA THR A 187 -3.48 7.04 -0.07
C THR A 187 -2.08 6.74 0.50
N GLY A 188 -1.97 6.24 1.72
CA GLY A 188 -0.73 5.84 2.37
C GLY A 188 -0.57 4.33 2.47
N CYS A 189 -0.51 3.79 3.69
CA CYS A 189 -0.36 2.35 3.89
C CYS A 189 -1.49 1.53 3.25
N LEU A 190 -2.74 2.01 3.27
CA LEU A 190 -3.85 1.30 2.65
C LEU A 190 -3.57 1.06 1.18
N THR A 191 -3.35 2.12 0.41
CA THR A 191 -3.15 2.04 -1.04
C THR A 191 -1.93 1.19 -1.39
N LYS A 192 -0.77 1.41 -0.76
CA LYS A 192 0.44 0.65 -1.12
C LYS A 192 0.32 -0.84 -0.84
N TYR A 193 -0.19 -1.21 0.34
CA TYR A 193 -0.25 -2.62 0.71
C TYR A 193 -1.38 -3.31 -0.04
N ALA A 194 -2.52 -2.65 -0.24
CA ALA A 194 -3.60 -3.18 -1.07
C ALA A 194 -3.11 -3.47 -2.49
N ASN A 195 -2.38 -2.53 -3.07
CA ASN A 195 -1.84 -2.64 -4.40
C ASN A 195 -0.81 -3.78 -4.52
N PHE A 196 0.24 -3.77 -3.69
CA PHE A 196 1.27 -4.81 -3.73
C PHE A 196 0.74 -6.19 -3.36
N PHE A 197 -0.13 -6.29 -2.36
CA PHE A 197 -0.73 -7.56 -1.95
C PHE A 197 -1.52 -8.17 -3.11
N THR A 198 -2.37 -7.38 -3.76
CA THR A 198 -3.16 -7.81 -4.93
C THR A 198 -2.25 -8.22 -6.10
N LYS A 199 -1.20 -7.46 -6.38
CA LYS A 199 -0.21 -7.81 -7.40
C LYS A 199 0.51 -9.13 -7.09
N TYR A 200 0.92 -9.33 -5.84
CA TYR A 200 1.64 -10.53 -5.42
C TYR A 200 0.75 -11.76 -5.30
N LEU A 201 -0.56 -11.60 -5.08
CA LEU A 201 -1.52 -12.68 -5.24
C LEU A 201 -1.57 -13.20 -6.69
N GLY A 202 -1.09 -12.42 -7.65
CA GLY A 202 -1.23 -12.71 -9.07
C GLY A 202 -2.61 -12.36 -9.61
N ALA A 203 -3.41 -11.60 -8.85
CA ALA A 203 -4.76 -11.24 -9.26
C ALA A 203 -4.73 -10.43 -10.56
N ALA A 204 -5.61 -10.76 -11.50
CA ALA A 204 -5.73 -10.06 -12.77
C ALA A 204 -6.54 -8.75 -12.64
N LYS A 205 -7.41 -8.67 -11.63
CA LYS A 205 -8.28 -7.52 -11.39
C LYS A 205 -7.63 -6.54 -10.40
N PRO A 206 -7.79 -5.22 -10.62
CA PRO A 206 -7.34 -4.23 -9.65
C PRO A 206 -8.07 -4.36 -8.30
N VAL A 207 -7.42 -3.91 -7.23
CA VAL A 207 -8.03 -3.85 -5.90
C VAL A 207 -9.13 -2.79 -5.83
N ASP A 208 -10.28 -3.14 -5.27
CA ASP A 208 -11.36 -2.19 -4.93
C ASP A 208 -11.09 -1.62 -3.53
N VAL A 209 -10.69 -0.35 -3.44
CA VAL A 209 -10.47 0.30 -2.14
C VAL A 209 -11.75 0.99 -1.71
N ARG A 210 -12.32 0.61 -0.56
CA ARG A 210 -13.62 1.09 -0.06
C ARG A 210 -13.47 2.36 0.77
N PRO A 211 -13.80 3.55 0.24
CA PRO A 211 -13.58 4.81 0.96
C PRO A 211 -14.51 4.92 2.17
N GLU A 212 -15.74 4.40 2.09
CA GLU A 212 -16.74 4.43 3.15
C GLU A 212 -16.36 3.56 4.37
N LEU A 213 -15.41 2.63 4.20
CA LEU A 213 -14.84 1.79 5.25
C LEU A 213 -13.42 2.24 5.66
N SER A 214 -12.95 3.39 5.16
CA SER A 214 -11.60 3.91 5.35
C SER A 214 -11.62 5.28 6.07
N PRO A 215 -11.24 5.33 7.36
CA PRO A 215 -11.28 6.52 8.23
C PRO A 215 -10.71 7.84 7.70
N GLU A 216 -9.68 7.78 6.86
CA GLU A 216 -9.01 8.98 6.31
C GLU A 216 -9.38 9.24 4.85
N ALA A 217 -10.38 8.52 4.30
CA ALA A 217 -10.93 8.85 2.99
C ALA A 217 -11.47 10.29 3.00
N GLY A 218 -11.16 11.05 1.95
CA GLY A 218 -11.53 12.47 1.88
C GLY A 218 -10.54 13.43 2.55
N PHE A 219 -9.45 12.95 3.16
CA PHE A 219 -8.38 13.81 3.68
C PHE A 219 -7.66 14.57 2.54
N PRO A 220 -7.25 15.84 2.74
CA PRO A 220 -7.33 16.64 3.97
C PRO A 220 -8.62 17.48 4.14
N PHE A 221 -9.60 17.34 3.25
CA PHE A 221 -10.74 18.26 3.16
C PHE A 221 -12.03 17.75 3.83
N GLU A 222 -11.93 16.68 4.63
CA GLU A 222 -13.09 16.01 5.24
C GLU A 222 -14.18 15.67 4.20
N ALA A 223 -13.73 15.30 2.99
CA ALA A 223 -14.60 15.14 1.84
C ALA A 223 -15.42 13.84 1.88
N THR A 224 -16.66 13.90 1.44
CA THR A 224 -17.56 12.74 1.34
C THR A 224 -17.37 12.05 0.01
N PHE A 225 -17.19 10.72 0.02
CA PHE A 225 -17.06 9.92 -1.19
C PHE A 225 -18.35 9.97 -2.04
N ARG A 226 -18.17 10.12 -3.35
CA ARG A 226 -19.28 10.16 -4.33
C ARG A 226 -19.26 8.94 -5.25
N GLU A 227 -18.15 8.72 -5.96
CA GLU A 227 -18.03 7.60 -6.90
C GLU A 227 -16.56 7.22 -7.17
N CYS A 228 -16.36 6.01 -7.67
CA CYS A 228 -15.09 5.50 -8.14
C CYS A 228 -15.22 5.10 -9.61
N ILE A 229 -14.32 5.58 -10.45
CA ILE A 229 -14.30 5.32 -11.89
C ILE A 229 -13.02 4.52 -12.21
N PRO A 230 -13.13 3.29 -12.74
CA PRO A 230 -11.97 2.56 -13.20
C PRO A 230 -11.38 3.25 -14.44
N MET A 231 -10.05 3.38 -14.46
CA MET A 231 -9.28 4.02 -15.51
C MET A 231 -8.32 3.01 -16.15
N ASP A 232 -7.69 3.42 -17.25
CA ASP A 232 -6.64 2.63 -17.88
C ASP A 232 -5.47 2.33 -16.93
N ARG A 233 -4.71 1.27 -17.25
CA ARG A 233 -3.50 0.84 -16.52
C ARG A 233 -3.74 0.49 -15.04
N ASN A 234 -4.93 0.01 -14.70
CA ASN A 234 -5.31 -0.36 -13.34
C ASN A 234 -5.25 0.81 -12.35
N VAL A 235 -5.51 2.02 -12.83
CA VAL A 235 -5.73 3.20 -11.99
C VAL A 235 -7.22 3.33 -11.73
N ALA A 236 -7.57 3.89 -10.58
CA ALA A 236 -8.93 4.30 -10.28
C ALA A 236 -8.97 5.78 -9.90
N LEU A 237 -9.97 6.49 -10.44
CA LEU A 237 -10.32 7.85 -10.06
C LEU A 237 -11.37 7.80 -8.95
N TYR A 238 -11.03 8.36 -7.79
CA TYR A 238 -11.95 8.52 -6.68
C TYR A 238 -12.41 9.96 -6.62
N LEU A 239 -13.73 10.15 -6.67
CA LEU A 239 -14.38 11.44 -6.61
C LEU A 239 -15.08 11.63 -5.28
N PHE A 240 -14.95 12.84 -4.75
CA PHE A 240 -15.49 13.26 -3.47
C PHE A 240 -16.13 14.64 -3.61
N GLU A 241 -16.87 15.02 -2.57
CA GLU A 241 -17.34 16.39 -2.36
C GLU A 241 -16.80 16.88 -1.02
N THR A 242 -16.05 17.97 -1.02
CA THR A 242 -15.49 18.58 0.19
C THR A 242 -16.59 19.10 1.11
N ALA A 243 -16.27 19.36 2.38
CA ALA A 243 -17.24 19.89 3.35
C ALA A 243 -17.88 21.23 2.93
N ASP A 244 -17.21 22.01 2.07
CA ASP A 244 -17.71 23.27 1.49
C ASP A 244 -18.39 23.10 0.12
N GLY A 245 -18.66 21.85 -0.30
CA GLY A 245 -19.44 21.53 -1.50
C GLY A 245 -18.66 21.55 -2.82
N ARG A 246 -17.33 21.66 -2.79
CA ARG A 246 -16.48 21.65 -3.99
C ARG A 246 -16.19 20.21 -4.43
N PRO A 247 -16.08 19.95 -5.74
CA PRO A 247 -15.69 18.62 -6.21
C PRO A 247 -14.20 18.36 -5.91
N MET A 248 -13.87 17.13 -5.56
CA MET A 248 -12.51 16.70 -5.25
C MET A 248 -12.17 15.38 -5.95
N ALA A 249 -10.95 15.25 -6.47
CA ALA A 249 -10.45 14.05 -7.14
C ALA A 249 -9.11 13.58 -6.57
N GLN A 250 -8.94 12.26 -6.53
CA GLN A 250 -7.68 11.58 -6.29
C GLN A 250 -7.56 10.37 -7.23
N PHE A 251 -6.40 10.18 -7.85
CA PHE A 251 -6.10 9.00 -8.66
C PHE A 251 -5.26 8.04 -7.84
N LEU A 252 -5.59 6.74 -7.85
CA LEU A 252 -4.82 5.71 -7.13
C LEU A 252 -4.45 4.54 -8.05
N ASP A 253 -3.22 4.04 -7.89
CA ASP A 253 -2.80 2.77 -8.47
C ASP A 253 -3.46 1.61 -7.71
N CYS A 254 -4.10 0.70 -8.44
CA CYS A 254 -4.83 -0.44 -7.88
C CYS A 254 -4.23 -1.80 -8.29
N LEU A 255 -3.25 -1.86 -9.20
CA LEU A 255 -2.50 -3.08 -9.54
C LEU A 255 -1.12 -2.84 -10.17
N ARG A 256 -0.23 -2.19 -9.42
CA ARG A 256 1.17 -1.89 -9.75
C ARG A 256 2.13 -2.71 -8.88
N GLY A 257 3.07 -3.40 -9.53
CA GLY A 257 4.23 -4.01 -8.84
C GLY A 257 5.33 -3.00 -8.55
N VAL A 258 6.20 -3.30 -7.58
CA VAL A 258 7.31 -2.39 -7.23
C VAL A 258 8.27 -2.11 -8.41
N TRP A 259 8.40 -3.06 -9.34
CA TRP A 259 9.21 -2.92 -10.57
C TRP A 259 8.53 -2.05 -11.64
N GLU A 260 7.23 -1.79 -11.56
CA GLU A 260 6.52 -0.96 -12.53
C GLU A 260 6.72 0.53 -12.21
N ALA A 261 6.84 1.33 -13.26
CA ALA A 261 6.90 2.78 -13.12
C ALA A 261 5.58 3.30 -12.52
N PRO A 262 5.62 4.25 -11.57
CA PRO A 262 4.41 4.90 -11.08
C PRO A 262 3.73 5.69 -12.20
N HIS A 263 2.44 6.00 -12.05
CA HIS A 263 1.66 6.71 -13.07
C HIS A 263 1.46 8.20 -12.76
N ALA A 264 1.06 8.95 -13.78
CA ALA A 264 0.49 10.28 -13.67
C ALA A 264 -0.78 10.35 -14.52
N ALA A 265 -1.70 11.21 -14.12
CA ALA A 265 -2.92 11.54 -14.85
C ALA A 265 -2.74 12.91 -15.53
N ILE A 266 -2.98 12.98 -16.84
CA ILE A 266 -3.03 14.23 -17.59
C ILE A 266 -4.50 14.59 -17.77
N VAL A 267 -4.93 15.73 -17.23
CA VAL A 267 -6.32 16.17 -17.24
C VAL A 267 -6.44 17.44 -18.07
N SER A 268 -7.29 17.42 -19.10
CA SER A 268 -7.64 18.61 -19.87
C SER A 268 -8.72 19.39 -19.13
N ILE A 269 -8.32 20.47 -18.45
CA ILE A 269 -9.19 21.35 -17.66
C ILE A 269 -8.58 22.76 -17.60
N ASP A 270 -9.41 23.78 -17.43
CA ASP A 270 -8.90 25.13 -17.14
C ASP A 270 -8.17 25.13 -15.79
N PRO A 271 -6.86 25.43 -15.74
CA PRO A 271 -6.12 25.46 -14.48
C PRO A 271 -6.64 26.49 -13.48
N ALA A 272 -7.36 27.52 -13.92
CA ALA A 272 -8.00 28.48 -13.02
C ALA A 272 -9.20 27.89 -12.26
N LYS A 273 -9.76 26.79 -12.76
CA LYS A 273 -10.90 26.07 -12.16
C LYS A 273 -10.50 24.97 -11.17
N VAL A 274 -9.21 24.84 -10.86
CA VAL A 274 -8.72 23.78 -9.98
C VAL A 274 -7.56 24.24 -9.11
N GLU A 275 -7.46 23.65 -7.93
CA GLU A 275 -6.28 23.75 -7.06
C GLU A 275 -5.73 22.35 -6.78
N ILE A 276 -4.40 22.22 -6.78
CA ILE A 276 -3.72 20.97 -6.43
C ILE A 276 -3.16 21.13 -5.02
N THR A 277 -3.65 20.30 -4.11
CA THR A 277 -3.10 20.18 -2.76
C THR A 277 -2.23 18.94 -2.68
N ILE A 278 -1.02 19.14 -2.21
CA ILE A 278 -0.05 18.10 -1.95
C ILE A 278 0.09 17.93 -0.44
N THR A 279 -0.12 16.71 0.06
CA THR A 279 0.10 16.41 1.48
C THR A 279 1.00 15.20 1.64
N THR A 280 1.90 15.23 2.63
CA THR A 280 2.71 14.06 2.98
C THR A 280 2.11 13.38 4.22
N PRO A 281 1.82 12.07 4.20
CA PRO A 281 1.24 11.37 5.34
C PRO A 281 2.28 11.10 6.44
N ASN A 282 3.57 11.34 6.17
CA ASN A 282 4.66 11.09 7.09
C ASN A 282 5.52 12.35 7.29
N ARG A 283 5.49 12.90 8.52
CA ARG A 283 6.29 14.07 8.93
C ARG A 283 7.81 13.91 8.74
N TYR A 284 8.30 12.67 8.67
CA TYR A 284 9.72 12.37 8.49
C TYR A 284 10.14 12.29 7.03
N GLN A 285 9.18 12.29 6.11
CA GLN A 285 9.42 12.48 4.69
C GLN A 285 9.28 13.97 4.45
N GLU A 286 10.40 14.67 4.43
CA GLU A 286 10.41 16.02 3.88
C GLU A 286 9.79 15.94 2.49
N ALA A 287 8.92 16.91 2.17
CA ALA A 287 8.48 17.22 0.79
C ALA A 287 9.67 17.53 -0.15
N CYS A 288 10.90 17.40 0.35
CA CYS A 288 12.13 17.57 -0.37
C CYS A 288 12.26 16.52 -1.48
N HIS A 289 12.06 17.00 -2.71
CA HIS A 289 12.75 16.59 -3.94
C HIS A 289 12.04 15.70 -4.98
N SER A 290 10.72 15.49 -4.96
CA SER A 290 10.07 14.69 -6.02
C SER A 290 8.72 15.17 -6.58
N HIS A 291 8.25 16.37 -6.21
CA HIS A 291 6.99 16.97 -6.67
C HIS A 291 6.99 17.46 -8.13
N GLU A 292 7.78 16.84 -9.00
CA GLU A 292 8.04 17.39 -10.34
C GLU A 292 6.97 17.05 -11.38
N ALA A 293 6.01 16.19 -11.04
CA ALA A 293 4.97 15.76 -11.97
C ALA A 293 3.69 16.57 -11.82
N SER A 294 3.17 16.71 -10.59
CA SER A 294 1.94 17.48 -10.35
C SER A 294 2.14 18.96 -10.69
N LYS A 295 1.55 19.41 -11.80
CA LYS A 295 1.82 20.72 -12.40
C LYS A 295 0.60 21.26 -13.14
N LEU A 296 0.44 22.58 -13.09
CA LEU A 296 -0.49 23.31 -13.94
C LEU A 296 0.17 23.64 -15.29
N PHE A 297 -0.56 23.44 -16.38
CA PHE A 297 -0.16 23.80 -17.74
C PHE A 297 -1.24 24.67 -18.39
N PRO A 298 -0.95 25.48 -19.42
CA PRO A 298 -1.94 26.43 -19.97
C PRO A 298 -3.29 25.82 -20.43
N LYS A 299 -3.38 24.51 -20.65
CA LYS A 299 -4.60 23.82 -21.11
C LYS A 299 -4.96 22.58 -20.27
N GLY A 300 -4.40 22.44 -19.07
CA GLY A 300 -4.62 21.25 -18.28
C GLY A 300 -3.73 21.15 -17.06
N ILE A 301 -3.81 20.01 -16.40
CA ILE A 301 -2.99 19.69 -15.25
C ILE A 301 -2.39 18.30 -15.43
N VAL A 302 -1.24 18.09 -14.80
CA VAL A 302 -0.71 16.76 -14.54
C VAL A 302 -0.83 16.53 -13.03
N VAL A 303 -1.26 15.33 -12.65
CA VAL A 303 -1.50 14.93 -11.26
C VAL A 303 -0.79 13.60 -11.03
N ASP A 304 -0.06 13.49 -9.93
CA ASP A 304 0.52 12.20 -9.52
C ASP A 304 -0.59 11.18 -9.20
N VAL A 305 -0.41 9.95 -9.69
CA VAL A 305 -1.26 8.82 -9.27
C VAL A 305 -0.69 8.28 -7.96
N GLY A 306 -1.53 8.27 -6.91
CA GLY A 306 -1.15 7.80 -5.59
C GLY A 306 -0.93 6.29 -5.58
N ASP A 307 0.28 5.88 -5.21
CA ASP A 307 0.67 4.47 -5.05
C ASP A 307 0.99 4.09 -3.59
N GLY A 308 0.88 5.07 -2.68
CA GLY A 308 1.19 4.97 -1.25
C GLY A 308 2.67 4.82 -0.90
N CYS A 309 3.55 4.82 -1.90
CA CYS A 309 5.00 4.69 -1.74
C CYS A 309 5.72 6.00 -2.04
N ARG A 310 5.26 6.73 -3.06
CA ARG A 310 5.59 8.13 -3.25
C ARG A 310 4.86 8.89 -2.15
N PRO A 311 5.57 9.64 -1.32
CA PRO A 311 5.07 10.12 -0.04
C PRO A 311 4.06 11.26 -0.17
N VAL A 312 3.47 11.44 -1.36
CA VAL A 312 2.78 12.64 -1.77
C VAL A 312 1.37 12.26 -2.19
N ILE A 313 0.40 12.73 -1.43
CA ILE A 313 -1.00 12.65 -1.76
C ILE A 313 -1.29 13.87 -2.63
N ALA A 314 -1.52 13.66 -3.93
CA ALA A 314 -1.99 14.70 -4.82
C ALA A 314 -3.53 14.68 -4.84
N THR A 315 -4.12 15.73 -4.29
CA THR A 315 -5.56 15.95 -4.27
C THR A 315 -5.89 17.14 -5.15
N VAL A 316 -6.83 17.01 -6.06
CA VAL A 316 -7.31 18.14 -6.86
C VAL A 316 -8.69 18.55 -6.40
N VAL A 317 -8.89 19.84 -6.15
CA VAL A 317 -10.17 20.41 -5.73
C VAL A 317 -10.63 21.42 -6.79
N GLY A 318 -11.92 21.42 -7.10
CA GLY A 318 -12.51 22.38 -8.03
C GLY A 318 -12.63 23.79 -7.43
N VAL A 319 -12.50 24.80 -8.28
CA VAL A 319 -12.71 26.22 -7.98
C VAL A 319 -13.69 26.75 -9.02
N ASP A 320 -14.85 27.25 -8.58
CA ASP A 320 -15.91 27.78 -9.45
C ASP A 320 -16.28 26.83 -10.62
N ILE A 321 -16.33 25.53 -10.34
CA ILE A 321 -16.67 24.47 -11.29
C ILE A 321 -17.73 23.54 -10.71
N ALA A 322 -18.74 23.21 -11.52
CA ALA A 322 -19.77 22.27 -11.13
C ALA A 322 -19.22 20.84 -11.04
N TYR A 323 -19.80 20.03 -10.16
CA TYR A 323 -19.38 18.64 -9.96
C TYR A 323 -19.35 17.84 -11.26
N ASP A 324 -20.42 17.92 -12.08
CA ASP A 324 -20.51 17.16 -13.32
C ASP A 324 -19.44 17.58 -14.35
N GLU A 325 -19.17 18.88 -14.49
CA GLU A 325 -18.11 19.39 -15.38
C GLU A 325 -16.71 18.91 -14.92
N PHE A 326 -16.48 18.93 -13.60
CA PHE A 326 -15.24 18.43 -13.00
C PHE A 326 -15.10 16.92 -13.22
N ARG A 327 -16.13 16.14 -12.89
CA ARG A 327 -16.20 14.68 -13.08
C ARG A 327 -15.89 14.30 -14.53
N GLU A 328 -16.57 14.92 -15.50
CA GLU A 328 -16.36 14.61 -16.92
C GLU A 328 -14.93 14.90 -17.38
N SER A 329 -14.32 15.98 -16.87
CA SER A 329 -12.93 16.32 -17.20
C SER A 329 -11.95 15.29 -16.66
N PHE A 330 -12.13 14.85 -15.41
CA PHE A 330 -11.24 13.89 -14.76
C PHE A 330 -11.44 12.45 -15.24
N ALA A 331 -12.67 12.05 -15.58
CA ALA A 331 -12.95 10.73 -16.14
C ALA A 331 -12.33 10.52 -17.54
N ARG A 332 -11.95 11.61 -18.23
CA ARG A 332 -11.23 11.60 -19.51
C ARG A 332 -9.71 11.74 -19.36
N ALA A 333 -9.18 11.64 -18.15
CA ALA A 333 -7.75 11.79 -17.92
C ALA A 333 -6.94 10.70 -18.62
N ASP A 334 -5.84 11.10 -19.26
CA ASP A 334 -4.89 10.15 -19.85
C ASP A 334 -3.94 9.64 -18.76
N ILE A 335 -3.94 8.33 -18.52
CA ILE A 335 -3.04 7.69 -17.55
C ILE A 335 -1.74 7.29 -18.25
N VAL A 336 -0.64 7.93 -17.85
CA VAL A 336 0.69 7.70 -18.43
C VAL A 336 1.67 7.22 -17.36
N PRO A 337 2.59 6.30 -17.70
CA PRO A 337 3.73 6.04 -16.82
C PRO A 337 4.54 7.32 -16.64
N LEU A 338 4.94 7.63 -15.42
CA LEU A 338 5.85 8.73 -15.16
C LEU A 338 7.17 8.43 -15.85
N LEU A 339 7.41 9.16 -16.95
CA LEU A 339 8.58 8.99 -17.78
C LEU A 339 9.82 9.10 -16.91
N LYS A 340 10.75 8.15 -17.09
CA LYS A 340 12.12 8.31 -16.62
C LYS A 340 12.53 9.70 -17.05
N LYS A 341 12.90 10.59 -16.12
CA LYS A 341 13.66 11.78 -16.49
C LYS A 341 14.77 11.25 -17.37
N GLY A 342 14.73 11.60 -18.66
CA GLY A 342 15.75 11.22 -19.61
C GLY A 342 17.06 11.51 -18.90
N SER A 343 17.88 10.47 -18.75
CA SER A 343 19.13 10.58 -18.02
C SER A 343 19.83 11.83 -18.53
N VAL A 344 19.87 12.88 -17.71
CA VAL A 344 21.13 13.59 -17.63
C VAL A 344 22.08 12.47 -17.27
N LEU A 345 22.92 12.08 -18.23
CA LEU A 345 24.08 11.22 -18.03
C LEU A 345 24.93 11.91 -16.98
N ILE A 346 24.51 11.86 -15.73
CA ILE A 346 25.40 11.99 -14.61
C ILE A 346 26.12 10.66 -14.67
N ASN A 347 27.34 10.68 -15.21
CA ASN A 347 28.30 9.61 -15.13
C ASN A 347 28.61 9.37 -13.64
N ASN A 348 27.64 8.85 -12.89
CA ASN A 348 27.85 8.17 -11.63
C ASN A 348 28.13 6.70 -11.97
N LEU A 349 29.14 6.47 -12.81
CA LEU A 349 29.93 5.28 -12.58
C LEU A 349 30.54 5.48 -11.19
N PRO A 350 30.39 4.54 -10.23
CA PRO A 350 31.25 4.57 -9.07
C PRO A 350 32.68 4.64 -9.60
N LEU A 351 33.41 5.69 -9.24
CA LEU A 351 34.87 5.70 -9.34
C LEU A 351 35.33 4.46 -8.57
N GLY A 352 35.72 3.42 -9.31
CA GLY A 352 36.34 2.18 -8.84
C GLY A 352 35.72 1.53 -7.58
N CYS A 353 34.90 0.50 -7.76
CA CYS A 353 34.76 -0.56 -6.75
C CYS A 353 36.04 -1.44 -6.63
N THR A 354 37.22 -0.90 -6.99
CA THR A 354 38.52 -1.56 -6.92
C THR A 354 39.45 -0.97 -5.87
N ASP A 355 39.13 0.20 -5.29
CA ASP A 355 40.11 0.95 -4.46
C ASP A 355 39.85 0.85 -2.95
N THR A 356 38.91 0.03 -2.50
CA THR A 356 38.62 -0.17 -1.06
C THR A 356 39.00 -1.55 -0.51
N LEU A 357 39.70 -2.39 -1.28
CA LEU A 357 40.14 -3.71 -0.83
C LEU A 357 41.58 -4.05 -1.25
N ARG A 358 42.56 -3.28 -0.77
CA ARG A 358 43.88 -3.83 -0.39
C ARG A 358 44.47 -3.03 0.77
N PRO A 359 44.66 -3.62 1.96
CA PRO A 359 45.69 -3.15 2.88
C PRO A 359 47.03 -3.63 2.34
N GLU A 360 47.81 -2.75 1.72
CA GLU A 360 49.25 -3.01 1.58
C GLU A 360 49.90 -2.74 2.95
N THR A 361 49.97 -3.80 3.75
CA THR A 361 51.07 -3.98 4.70
C THR A 361 52.28 -4.52 3.94
N VAL A 362 53.46 -4.13 4.42
CA VAL A 362 54.82 -4.60 4.07
C VAL A 362 55.36 -3.89 2.81
N GLU A 363 56.36 -3.00 2.87
CA GLU A 363 57.62 -3.04 3.63
C GLU A 363 58.11 -1.64 4.06
#